data_AF-A0A3N5JFT7-F1
#
_entry.id   AF-A0A3N5JFT7-F1
#
_cell.length_a   1.000
_cell.length_b   1.000
_cell.length_c   1.000
_cell.angle_alpha   90.00
_cell.angle_beta   90.00
_cell.angle_gamma   90.00
#
_symmetry.space_group_name_H-M   'P 1'
#
loop_
_entity.id
_entity.type
_entity.pdbx_description
1 polymer ?
#
loop_
_entity_poly.entity_id
_entity_poly.type
_entity_poly.pdbx_seq_one_letter_code
_entity_poly.pdbx_strand_id
1 'polypeptide(L)'
;VHSIRFADYGVNPVNNGIIARKELLTSKPDLIKRFMRAATKTIEAAEKDPAQALDALLKANPKAGKPEILKEGLARTLPLFHSKYTQGQRPWRVAAEDMKMTLDLMVEYGGVEPATKGKPEDYYTNEFLP
;
A
#
# COMPACT_ATOMS: atom_id res chain seq x y z
N VAL A 1 11.48 -20.11 -9.55
CA VAL A 1 10.01 -20.11 -9.67
C VAL A 1 9.59 -18.85 -10.41
N HIS A 2 9.00 -18.97 -11.61
CA HIS A 2 8.38 -17.83 -12.29
C HIS A 2 7.02 -17.57 -11.64
N SER A 3 6.85 -16.41 -11.02
CA SER A 3 5.58 -15.97 -10.43
C SER A 3 4.71 -15.33 -11.50
N ILE A 4 3.48 -15.81 -11.68
CA ILE A 4 2.45 -15.10 -12.46
C ILE A 4 2.02 -13.89 -11.62
N ARG A 5 2.22 -12.67 -12.14
CA ARG A 5 1.72 -11.46 -11.48
C ARG A 5 0.40 -11.07 -12.12
N PHE A 6 -0.64 -10.91 -11.32
CA PHE A 6 -1.94 -10.41 -11.79
C PHE A 6 -1.84 -9.09 -12.55
N ALA A 7 -0.91 -8.22 -12.14
CA ALA A 7 -0.65 -6.95 -12.79
C ALA A 7 -0.19 -7.08 -14.26
N ASP A 8 0.51 -8.17 -14.62
CA ASP A 8 0.95 -8.43 -15.99
C ASP A 8 -0.24 -8.78 -16.91
N TYR A 9 -1.42 -9.05 -16.34
CA TYR A 9 -2.66 -9.43 -17.04
C TYR A 9 -3.79 -8.44 -16.78
N GLY A 10 -3.49 -7.20 -16.40
CA GLY A 10 -4.47 -6.12 -16.25
C GLY A 10 -5.20 -6.08 -14.91
N VAL A 11 -4.87 -6.97 -13.96
CA VAL A 11 -5.46 -6.97 -12.61
C VAL A 11 -4.46 -6.36 -11.63
N ASN A 12 -4.54 -5.04 -11.47
CA ASN A 12 -3.66 -4.27 -10.58
C ASN A 12 -4.43 -3.27 -9.68
N PRO A 13 -5.36 -3.75 -8.84
CA PRO A 13 -6.06 -2.87 -7.90
C PRO A 13 -5.12 -2.39 -6.78
N VAL A 14 -5.44 -1.25 -6.19
CA VAL A 14 -4.89 -0.86 -4.90
C VAL A 14 -5.37 -1.87 -3.87
N ASN A 15 -4.44 -2.68 -3.37
CA ASN A 15 -4.75 -3.79 -2.47
C ASN A 15 -4.55 -3.40 -1.00
N ASN A 16 -3.40 -2.79 -0.68
CA ASN A 16 -3.07 -2.41 0.69
C ASN A 16 -3.26 -0.92 0.93
N GLY A 17 -3.83 -0.60 2.08
CA GLY A 17 -4.00 0.78 2.56
C GLY A 17 -4.19 0.81 4.07
N ILE A 18 -4.04 2.01 4.64
CA ILE A 18 -4.37 2.26 6.04
C ILE A 18 -5.76 2.89 6.07
N ILE A 19 -6.70 2.21 6.71
CA ILE A 19 -8.09 2.66 6.81
C ILE A 19 -8.26 3.40 8.15
N ALA A 20 -8.82 4.60 8.08
CA ALA A 20 -9.13 5.42 9.23
C ALA A 20 -10.60 5.87 9.19
N ARG A 21 -11.22 6.02 10.37
CA ARG A 21 -12.55 6.62 10.46
C ARG A 21 -12.48 8.10 10.10
N LYS A 22 -13.47 8.60 9.35
CA LYS A 22 -13.54 10.00 8.91
C LYS A 22 -13.49 10.98 10.09
N GLU A 23 -14.11 10.64 11.22
CA GLU A 23 -14.09 11.47 12.43
C GLU A 23 -12.68 11.59 13.02
N LEU A 24 -11.84 10.56 12.88
CA LEU A 24 -10.45 10.61 13.38
C LEU A 24 -9.59 11.52 12.51
N LEU A 25 -9.85 11.57 11.20
CA LEU A 25 -9.16 12.46 10.27
C LEU A 25 -9.42 13.94 10.59
N THR A 26 -10.63 14.28 11.06
CA THR A 26 -11.00 15.66 11.41
C THR A 26 -10.67 16.01 12.86
N SER A 27 -10.92 15.11 13.82
CA SER A 27 -10.72 15.38 15.25
C SER A 27 -9.27 15.24 15.69
N LYS A 28 -8.46 14.40 15.03
CA LYS A 28 -7.05 14.16 15.38
C LYS A 28 -6.12 14.15 14.15
N PRO A 29 -6.13 15.18 13.30
CA PRO A 29 -5.35 15.21 12.06
C PRO A 29 -3.83 15.09 12.32
N ASP A 30 -3.32 15.70 13.40
CA ASP A 30 -1.89 15.61 13.76
C ASP A 30 -1.48 14.17 14.10
N LEU A 31 -2.32 13.42 14.83
CA LEU A 31 -2.06 12.02 15.15
C LEU A 31 -1.89 11.20 13.87
N ILE A 32 -2.76 11.40 12.89
CA ILE A 32 -2.72 10.69 11.61
C ILE A 32 -1.47 11.08 10.82
N LYS A 33 -1.15 12.38 10.72
CA LYS A 33 0.09 12.85 10.06
C LYS A 33 1.35 12.25 10.70
N ARG A 34 1.40 12.17 12.03
CA ARG A 34 2.52 11.56 12.76
C ARG A 34 2.63 10.06 12.50
N PHE A 35 1.51 9.35 12.49
CA PHE A 35 1.46 7.93 12.18
C PHE A 35 1.92 7.66 10.74
N MET A 36 1.36 8.37 9.77
CA MET A 36 1.71 8.21 8.36
C MET A 36 3.16 8.58 8.06
N ARG A 37 3.71 9.59 8.74
CA ARG A 37 5.14 9.91 8.67
C ARG A 37 6.00 8.75 9.17
N ALA A 38 5.63 8.09 10.27
CA ALA A 38 6.35 6.92 10.77
C ALA A 38 6.23 5.75 9.79
N ALA A 39 5.02 5.45 9.30
CA ALA A 39 4.78 4.40 8.32
C ALA A 39 5.57 4.61 7.01
N THR A 40 5.67 5.85 6.53
CA THR A 40 6.46 6.19 5.34
C THR A 40 7.94 5.92 5.58
N LYS A 41 8.49 6.38 6.72
CA LYS A 41 9.89 6.14 7.09
C LYS A 41 10.23 4.66 7.23
N THR A 42 9.29 3.83 7.70
CA THR A 42 9.49 2.38 7.81
C THR A 42 9.73 1.75 6.44
N ILE A 43 8.93 2.12 5.43
CA ILE A 43 9.11 1.58 4.08
C ILE A 43 10.39 2.12 3.45
N GLU A 44 10.67 3.42 3.56
CA GLU A 44 11.92 4.01 3.05
C GLU A 44 13.16 3.36 3.68
N ALA A 45 13.12 3.06 4.98
CA ALA A 45 14.21 2.36 5.66
C ALA A 45 14.35 0.91 5.16
N ALA A 46 13.24 0.20 4.97
CA ALA A 46 13.25 -1.16 4.44
C ALA A 46 13.70 -1.23 2.97
N GLU A 47 13.39 -0.23 2.14
CA GLU A 47 13.91 -0.10 0.77
C GLU A 47 15.43 0.11 0.77
N LYS A 48 15.95 0.90 1.71
CA LYS A 48 17.38 1.17 1.83
C LYS A 48 18.17 -0.02 2.37
N ASP A 49 17.64 -0.72 3.37
CA ASP A 49 18.26 -1.87 4.01
C ASP A 49 17.23 -2.98 4.34
N PRO A 50 16.88 -3.81 3.35
CA PRO A 50 15.91 -4.89 3.56
C PRO A 50 16.38 -5.94 4.59
N ALA A 51 17.70 -6.12 4.76
CA ALA A 51 18.24 -7.10 5.71
C ALA A 51 18.01 -6.62 7.14
N GLN A 52 18.33 -5.35 7.44
CA GLN A 52 18.04 -4.78 8.75
C GLN A 52 16.54 -4.80 9.08
N ALA A 53 15.67 -4.54 8.09
CA ALA A 53 14.23 -4.62 8.29
C ALA A 53 13.76 -6.03 8.68
N LEU A 54 14.34 -7.07 8.06
CA LEU A 54 14.06 -8.47 8.40
C LEU A 54 14.57 -8.82 9.82
N ASP A 55 15.77 -8.38 10.18
CA ASP A 55 16.32 -8.61 11.51
C ASP A 55 15.46 -7.94 12.59
N ALA A 56 15.00 -6.72 12.33
CA ALA A 56 14.09 -6.01 13.23
C ALA A 56 12.75 -6.75 13.38
N LEU A 57 12.20 -7.29 12.28
CA LEU A 57 10.98 -8.11 12.30
C LEU A 57 11.17 -9.37 13.15
N LEU A 58 12.25 -10.13 12.93
CA LEU A 58 12.50 -11.37 13.66
C LEU A 58 12.84 -11.13 15.13
N LYS A 59 13.49 -10.00 15.45
CA LYS A 59 13.70 -9.58 16.84
C LYS A 59 12.37 -9.25 17.54
N ALA A 60 11.47 -8.54 16.86
CA ALA A 60 10.16 -8.17 17.41
C ALA A 60 9.19 -9.37 17.46
N ASN A 61 9.27 -10.27 16.49
CA ASN A 61 8.45 -11.46 16.38
C ASN A 61 9.28 -12.66 15.87
N PRO A 62 9.91 -13.44 16.79
CA PRO A 62 10.70 -14.61 16.41
C PRO A 62 9.91 -15.71 15.69
N LYS A 63 8.57 -15.67 15.74
CA LYS A 63 7.67 -16.63 15.07
C LYS A 63 7.15 -16.11 13.72
N ALA A 64 7.66 -14.99 13.20
CA ALA A 64 7.19 -14.38 11.95
C ALA A 64 7.37 -15.30 10.72
N GLY A 65 8.32 -16.22 10.75
CA GLY A 65 8.55 -17.18 9.68
C GLY A 65 10.02 -17.54 9.50
N LYS A 66 10.31 -18.32 8.46
CA LYS A 66 11.69 -18.64 8.08
C LYS A 66 12.35 -17.39 7.46
N PRO A 67 13.56 -16.99 7.89
CA PRO A 67 14.23 -15.79 7.39
C PRO A 67 14.29 -15.70 5.86
N GLU A 68 14.63 -16.81 5.19
CA GLU A 68 14.74 -16.85 3.73
C GLU A 68 13.41 -16.57 3.02
N ILE A 69 12.29 -17.05 3.57
CA ILE A 69 10.95 -16.81 3.02
C ILE A 69 10.55 -15.35 3.22
N LEU A 70 10.83 -14.81 4.40
CA LEU A 70 10.53 -13.42 4.72
C LEU A 70 11.36 -12.45 3.87
N LYS A 71 12.64 -12.78 3.62
CA LYS A 71 13.53 -12.02 2.75
C LYS A 71 12.99 -11.96 1.32
N GLU A 72 12.65 -13.10 0.75
CA GLU A 72 12.04 -13.19 -0.59
C GLU A 72 10.69 -12.43 -0.65
N GLY A 73 9.86 -12.58 0.38
CA GLY A 73 8.59 -11.86 0.49
C GLY A 73 8.77 -10.35 0.53
N LEU A 74 9.71 -9.86 1.35
CA LEU A 74 10.00 -8.43 1.49
C LEU A 74 10.54 -7.86 0.19
N ALA A 75 11.49 -8.54 -0.47
CA ALA A 75 12.05 -8.12 -1.75
C ALA A 75 10.99 -7.99 -2.86
N ARG A 76 9.94 -8.83 -2.82
CA ARG A 76 8.82 -8.76 -3.77
C ARG A 76 7.77 -7.72 -3.38
N THR A 77 7.65 -7.40 -2.09
CA THR A 77 6.61 -6.50 -1.57
C THR A 77 7.03 -5.04 -1.64
N LEU A 78 8.29 -4.71 -1.35
CA LEU A 78 8.76 -3.31 -1.33
C LEU A 78 8.50 -2.57 -2.66
N PRO A 79 8.74 -3.16 -3.85
CA PRO A 79 8.43 -2.48 -5.11
C PRO A 79 6.93 -2.16 -5.31
N LEU A 80 6.03 -2.89 -4.64
CA LEU A 80 4.58 -2.71 -4.78
C LEU A 80 4.05 -1.44 -4.09
N PHE A 81 4.88 -0.75 -3.31
CA PHE A 81 4.55 0.57 -2.76
C PHE A 81 4.59 1.69 -3.80
N HIS A 82 5.08 1.40 -5.01
CA HIS A 82 5.19 2.35 -6.12
C HIS A 82 4.47 1.80 -7.34
N SER A 83 3.35 2.42 -7.71
CA SER A 83 2.67 2.13 -8.97
C SER A 83 3.42 2.78 -10.14
N LYS A 84 2.98 2.51 -11.37
CA LYS A 84 3.48 3.23 -12.55
C LYS A 84 3.19 4.74 -12.51
N TYR A 85 2.18 5.16 -11.73
CA TYR A 85 1.77 6.56 -11.61
C TYR A 85 2.40 7.25 -10.39
N THR A 86 2.92 6.49 -9.43
CA THR A 86 3.58 7.02 -8.22
C THR A 86 5.09 6.80 -8.19
N GLN A 87 5.69 6.34 -9.31
CA GLN A 87 7.14 6.24 -9.45
C GLN A 87 7.85 7.54 -9.05
N GLY A 88 8.90 7.40 -8.24
CA GLY A 88 9.69 8.53 -7.73
C GLY A 88 9.00 9.34 -6.62
N GLN A 89 7.75 9.01 -6.27
CA GLN A 89 7.10 9.56 -5.08
C GLN A 89 7.44 8.71 -3.85
N ARG A 90 7.13 9.24 -2.68
CA ARG A 90 7.29 8.50 -1.42
C ARG A 90 6.26 7.37 -1.31
N PRO A 91 6.55 6.28 -0.58
CA PRO A 91 5.62 5.18 -0.35
C PRO A 91 4.25 5.62 0.20
N TRP A 92 3.26 4.75 0.07
CA TRP A 92 1.86 4.94 0.51
C TRP A 92 1.02 5.93 -0.31
N ARG A 93 1.61 6.61 -1.29
CA ARG A 93 0.87 7.49 -2.18
C ARG A 93 0.07 6.69 -3.19
N VAL A 94 -1.16 7.14 -3.44
CA VAL A 94 -2.07 6.58 -4.43
C VAL A 94 -2.37 7.65 -5.47
N ALA A 95 -2.25 7.32 -6.77
CA ALA A 95 -2.69 8.20 -7.84
C ALA A 95 -4.19 8.01 -8.12
N ALA A 96 -4.85 9.02 -8.69
CA ALA A 96 -6.27 8.91 -9.04
C ALA A 96 -6.50 7.79 -10.07
N GLU A 97 -5.52 7.55 -10.94
CA GLU A 97 -5.53 6.50 -11.95
C GLU A 97 -5.48 5.09 -11.34
N ASP A 98 -4.70 4.90 -10.27
CA ASP A 98 -4.64 3.61 -9.55
C ASP A 98 -6.01 3.27 -8.95
N MET A 99 -6.66 4.27 -8.34
CA MET A 99 -7.96 4.06 -7.72
C MET A 99 -9.09 3.98 -8.74
N LYS A 100 -9.01 4.74 -9.83
CA LYS A 100 -9.94 4.58 -10.96
C LYS A 100 -9.87 3.16 -11.53
N MET A 101 -8.67 2.63 -11.78
CA MET A 101 -8.48 1.26 -12.26
C MET A 101 -9.07 0.25 -11.29
N THR A 102 -8.87 0.45 -9.99
CA THR A 102 -9.45 -0.40 -8.94
C THR A 102 -10.98 -0.42 -9.02
N LEU A 103 -11.61 0.75 -9.10
CA LEU A 103 -13.07 0.85 -9.20
C LEU A 103 -13.61 0.28 -10.52
N ASP A 104 -12.89 0.46 -11.64
CA ASP A 104 -13.24 -0.13 -12.93
C ASP A 104 -13.26 -1.67 -12.83
N LEU A 105 -12.20 -2.27 -12.28
CA LEU A 105 -12.10 -3.72 -12.08
C LEU A 105 -13.19 -4.26 -11.14
N MET A 106 -13.53 -3.51 -10.09
CA MET A 106 -14.60 -3.91 -9.15
C MET A 106 -15.99 -3.88 -9.80
N VAL A 107 -16.24 -2.95 -10.73
CA VAL A 107 -17.50 -2.91 -11.48
C VAL A 107 -17.54 -4.03 -12.51
N GLU A 108 -16.45 -4.25 -13.24
CA GLU A 108 -16.40 -5.22 -14.33
C GLU A 108 -16.39 -6.68 -13.83
N TYR A 109 -15.63 -6.94 -12.76
CA TYR A 109 -15.37 -8.30 -12.26
C TYR A 109 -15.72 -8.52 -10.78
N GLY A 110 -15.83 -7.46 -9.99
CA GLY A 110 -16.03 -7.53 -8.53
C GLY A 110 -17.49 -7.48 -8.07
N GLY A 111 -18.44 -7.31 -8.99
CA GLY A 111 -19.88 -7.26 -8.67
C GLY A 111 -20.36 -5.92 -8.09
N VAL A 112 -19.57 -4.85 -8.17
CA VAL A 112 -20.03 -3.50 -7.81
C VAL A 112 -20.98 -2.98 -8.87
N GLU A 113 -22.19 -2.56 -8.48
CA GLU A 113 -23.13 -1.97 -9.43
C GLU A 113 -22.56 -0.65 -9.99
N PRO A 114 -22.55 -0.45 -11.33
CA PRO A 114 -22.00 0.76 -11.95
C PRO A 114 -22.55 2.07 -11.36
N ALA A 115 -23.83 2.07 -10.96
CA ALA A 115 -24.50 3.22 -10.38
C ALA A 115 -23.96 3.62 -8.98
N THR A 116 -23.28 2.70 -8.28
CA THR A 116 -22.80 2.87 -6.90
C THR A 116 -21.29 3.07 -6.81
N LYS A 117 -20.59 3.08 -7.95
CA LYS A 117 -19.12 3.11 -8.05
C LYS A 117 -18.44 4.30 -7.37
N GLY A 118 -19.13 5.43 -7.23
CA GLY A 118 -18.54 6.68 -6.71
C GLY A 118 -17.41 7.23 -7.61
N LYS A 119 -16.64 8.17 -7.06
CA LYS A 119 -15.43 8.74 -7.67
C LYS A 119 -14.19 8.26 -6.93
N PRO A 120 -13.01 8.16 -7.58
CA PRO A 120 -11.76 7.75 -6.92
C PRO A 120 -11.48 8.48 -5.60
N GLU A 121 -11.72 9.80 -5.57
CA GLU A 121 -11.46 10.67 -4.42
C GLU A 121 -12.37 10.39 -3.23
N ASP A 122 -13.47 9.64 -3.41
CA ASP A 122 -14.35 9.23 -2.33
C ASP A 122 -13.72 8.13 -1.44
N TYR A 123 -12.69 7.44 -1.94
CA TYR A 123 -12.14 6.21 -1.36
C TYR A 123 -10.73 6.37 -0.75
N TYR A 124 -10.01 7.45 -1.04
CA TYR A 124 -8.67 7.67 -0.49
C TYR A 124 -8.34 9.16 -0.31
N THR A 125 -7.32 9.43 0.51
CA THR A 125 -6.72 10.77 0.64
C THR A 125 -5.22 10.65 0.88
N ASN A 126 -4.45 11.54 0.23
CA ASN A 126 -3.01 11.68 0.42
C ASN A 126 -2.65 12.84 1.39
N GLU A 127 -3.64 13.56 1.93
CA GLU A 127 -3.43 14.79 2.72
C GLU A 127 -2.65 14.59 4.02
N PHE A 128 -2.62 13.36 4.52
CA PHE A 128 -1.96 12.99 5.76
C PHE A 128 -0.57 12.39 5.55
N LEU A 129 -0.14 12.23 4.30
CA LEU A 129 1.19 11.75 3.94
C LEU A 129 2.23 12.88 4.03
N PRO A 130 3.50 12.53 4.32
CA PRO A 130 4.60 13.49 4.32
C PRO A 130 5.19 13.72 2.92
#